data_AF-A0A5S4T6Y9-F1
#
_entry.id   AF-A0A5S4T6Y9-F1
#
_cell.length_a   1.000
_cell.length_b   1.000
_cell.length_c   1.000
_cell.angle_alpha   90.00
_cell.angle_beta   90.00
_cell.angle_gamma   90.00
#
_symmetry.space_group_name_H-M   'P 1'
#
loop_
_entity.id
_entity.type
_entity.pdbx_description
1 polymer ?
#
loop_
_entity_poly.entity_id
_entity_poly.type
_entity_poly.pdbx_seq_one_letter_code
_entity_poly.pdbx_strand_id
1 'polypeptide(L)'
;AITFTNKAAREMKERALALNPATKDTLIATFHSMCVRILRREADHIGYNRNFTIVDPGEQRTLMKRILKQLNLDPKKWNERSILGTISNAKNDLLDEKGYEAQAADMYSQIVARCYKAYQEELRRSEALDFDDLIMMTLRLFDSNPDVLA
;
A
#
# COMPACT_ATOMS: atom_id res chain seq x y z
N ALA A 1 -18.95 -4.96 7.51
CA ALA A 1 -18.69 -3.66 8.17
C ALA A 1 -17.20 -3.36 8.10
N ILE A 2 -16.84 -2.11 7.82
CA ILE A 2 -15.44 -1.68 7.67
C ILE A 2 -15.11 -0.64 8.73
N THR A 3 -13.91 -0.71 9.33
CA THR A 3 -13.43 0.25 10.34
C THR A 3 -12.03 0.78 10.02
N PHE A 4 -11.62 1.84 10.72
CA PHE A 4 -10.28 2.41 10.58
C PHE A 4 -9.23 1.77 11.52
N THR A 5 -9.66 1.16 12.62
CA THR A 5 -8.76 0.56 13.61
C THR A 5 -9.10 -0.89 13.90
N ASN A 6 -8.06 -1.68 14.19
CA ASN A 6 -8.21 -3.08 14.61
C ASN A 6 -9.02 -3.17 15.91
N LYS A 7 -8.85 -2.21 16.82
CA LYS A 7 -9.63 -2.12 18.06
C LYS A 7 -11.13 -1.98 17.76
N ALA A 8 -11.51 -1.04 16.90
CA ALA A 8 -12.90 -0.84 16.52
C ALA A 8 -13.49 -2.07 15.79
N ALA A 9 -12.71 -2.70 14.89
CA ALA A 9 -13.15 -3.93 14.23
C ALA A 9 -13.43 -5.04 15.25
N ARG A 10 -12.51 -5.23 16.21
CA ARG A 10 -12.64 -6.24 17.27
C ARG A 10 -13.84 -5.99 18.17
N GLU A 11 -13.97 -4.78 18.70
CA GLU A 11 -15.09 -4.40 19.59
C GLU A 11 -16.45 -4.51 18.87
N MET A 12 -16.51 -4.18 17.58
CA MET A 12 -17.73 -4.34 16.79
C MET A 12 -18.06 -5.82 16.54
N LYS A 13 -17.05 -6.66 16.29
CA LYS A 13 -17.21 -8.10 16.12
C LYS A 13 -17.68 -8.78 17.41
N GLU A 14 -17.08 -8.43 18.55
CA GLU A 14 -17.47 -8.96 19.86
C GLU A 14 -18.92 -8.57 20.20
N ARG A 15 -19.31 -7.31 19.94
CA ARG A 15 -20.70 -6.85 20.14
C ARG A 15 -21.71 -7.55 19.23
N ALA A 16 -21.39 -7.70 17.95
CA ALA A 16 -22.27 -8.38 17.00
C ALA A 16 -22.51 -9.85 17.42
N LEU A 17 -21.44 -10.56 17.79
CA LEU A 17 -21.51 -11.95 18.21
C LEU A 17 -22.34 -12.13 19.49
N ALA A 18 -22.22 -11.20 20.44
CA ALA A 18 -23.00 -11.20 21.67
C ALA A 18 -24.51 -10.99 21.42
N LEU A 19 -24.88 -10.27 20.35
CA LEU A 19 -26.28 -10.03 19.98
C LEU A 19 -26.86 -11.19 19.15
N ASN A 20 -26.06 -11.77 18.26
CA ASN A 20 -26.49 -12.87 17.42
C ASN A 20 -25.30 -13.79 17.05
N PRO A 21 -25.26 -15.04 17.52
CA PRO A 21 -24.20 -15.99 17.19
C PRO A 21 -23.99 -16.22 15.68
N ALA A 22 -25.02 -16.00 14.85
CA ALA A 22 -24.92 -16.13 13.39
C ALA A 22 -24.00 -15.07 12.76
N THR A 23 -23.63 -13.99 13.46
CA THR A 23 -22.71 -12.97 12.93
C THR A 23 -21.24 -13.40 12.97
N LYS A 24 -20.93 -14.61 13.44
CA LYS A 24 -19.56 -15.12 13.55
C LYS A 24 -18.78 -15.01 12.23
N ASP A 25 -19.46 -15.28 11.12
CA ASP A 25 -18.87 -15.29 9.77
C ASP A 25 -19.04 -13.96 9.03
N THR A 26 -19.65 -12.95 9.67
CA THR A 26 -19.78 -11.61 9.10
C THR A 26 -18.42 -10.95 8.96
N LEU A 27 -18.13 -10.39 7.77
CA LEU A 27 -16.92 -9.62 7.53
C LEU A 27 -16.95 -8.30 8.31
N ILE A 28 -16.22 -8.26 9.42
CA ILE A 28 -15.94 -7.05 10.21
C ILE A 28 -14.42 -6.90 10.25
N ALA A 29 -13.90 -5.95 9.48
CA ALA A 29 -12.47 -5.79 9.25
C ALA A 29 -12.10 -4.31 9.06
N THR A 30 -10.81 -4.01 9.09
CA THR A 30 -10.31 -2.72 8.63
C THR A 30 -10.22 -2.68 7.10
N PHE A 31 -10.11 -1.49 6.52
CA PHE A 31 -9.85 -1.32 5.08
C PHE A 31 -8.67 -2.17 4.61
N HIS A 32 -7.52 -2.05 5.29
CA HIS A 32 -6.32 -2.81 4.96
C HIS A 32 -6.54 -4.33 5.09
N SER A 33 -7.15 -4.80 6.18
CA SER A 33 -7.42 -6.24 6.37
C SER A 33 -8.34 -6.80 5.29
N MET A 34 -9.31 -6.01 4.82
CA MET A 34 -10.15 -6.39 3.68
C MET A 34 -9.35 -6.44 2.37
N CYS A 35 -8.56 -5.42 2.08
CA CYS A 35 -7.73 -5.36 0.87
C CYS A 35 -6.72 -6.50 0.81
N VAL A 36 -6.03 -6.80 1.92
CA VAL A 36 -5.15 -7.97 2.01
C VAL A 36 -5.92 -9.24 1.68
N ARG A 37 -7.11 -9.45 2.25
CA ARG A 37 -7.90 -10.67 1.99
C ARG A 37 -8.26 -10.83 0.50
N ILE A 38 -8.59 -9.74 -0.18
CA ILE A 38 -8.88 -9.72 -1.61
C ILE A 38 -7.61 -10.04 -2.42
N LEU A 39 -6.52 -9.32 -2.16
CA LEU A 39 -5.26 -9.51 -2.86
C LEU A 39 -4.66 -10.90 -2.65
N ARG A 40 -4.77 -11.48 -1.44
CA ARG A 40 -4.34 -12.87 -1.18
C ARG A 40 -5.07 -13.90 -2.06
N ARG A 41 -6.26 -13.57 -2.55
CA ARG A 41 -7.07 -14.46 -3.38
C ARG A 41 -6.86 -14.22 -4.87
N GLU A 42 -6.67 -12.96 -5.27
CA GLU A 42 -6.79 -12.54 -6.68
C GLU A 42 -5.59 -11.72 -7.20
N ALA A 43 -4.52 -11.51 -6.41
CA ALA A 43 -3.39 -10.66 -6.82
C ALA A 43 -2.62 -11.16 -8.07
N ASP A 44 -2.75 -12.44 -8.42
CA ASP A 44 -2.19 -13.02 -9.64
C ASP A 44 -2.75 -12.37 -10.90
N HIS A 45 -4.00 -11.90 -10.87
CA HIS A 45 -4.62 -11.15 -11.97
C HIS A 45 -3.95 -9.80 -12.26
N ILE A 46 -3.17 -9.27 -11.32
CA ILE A 46 -2.40 -8.03 -11.48
C ILE A 46 -0.90 -8.27 -11.45
N GLY A 47 -0.46 -9.51 -11.64
CA GLY A 47 0.96 -9.88 -11.75
C GLY A 47 1.71 -9.88 -10.41
N TYR A 48 1.01 -9.98 -9.29
CA TYR A 48 1.60 -10.12 -7.96
C TYR A 48 1.41 -11.54 -7.41
N ASN A 49 2.41 -12.04 -6.69
CA ASN A 49 2.28 -13.30 -5.98
C ASN A 49 1.26 -13.15 -4.84
N ARG A 50 0.31 -14.08 -4.75
CA ARG A 50 -0.65 -14.17 -3.63
C ARG A 50 0.03 -14.27 -2.26
N ASN A 51 1.29 -14.71 -2.21
CA ASN A 51 2.12 -14.83 -1.00
C ASN A 51 3.03 -13.60 -0.74
N PHE A 52 2.69 -12.42 -1.29
CA PHE A 52 3.44 -11.18 -1.05
C PHE A 52 3.71 -10.87 0.44
N THR A 53 4.79 -10.14 0.74
CA THR A 53 5.08 -9.65 2.08
C THR A 53 4.52 -8.23 2.27
N ILE A 54 4.20 -7.86 3.52
CA ILE A 54 3.70 -6.52 3.84
C ILE A 54 4.79 -5.79 4.60
N VAL A 55 5.24 -4.66 4.06
CA VAL A 55 6.40 -3.91 4.56
C VAL A 55 5.95 -2.90 5.61
N ASP A 56 6.58 -2.96 6.80
CA ASP A 56 6.28 -2.03 7.89
C ASP A 56 7.00 -0.67 7.73
N PRO A 57 6.57 0.40 8.43
CA PRO A 57 7.21 1.72 8.31
C PRO A 57 8.71 1.77 8.68
N GLY A 58 9.21 0.83 9.47
CA GLY A 58 10.64 0.68 9.77
C GLY A 58 11.41 0.13 8.56
N GLU A 59 10.89 -0.91 7.94
CA GLU A 59 11.43 -1.52 6.73
C GLU A 59 11.37 -0.55 5.54
N GLN A 60 10.26 0.19 5.37
CA GLN A 60 10.13 1.22 4.34
C GLN A 60 11.23 2.29 4.46
N ARG A 61 11.49 2.78 5.68
CA ARG A 61 12.56 3.75 5.96
C ARG A 61 13.93 3.19 5.65
N THR A 62 14.16 1.92 5.97
CA THR A 62 15.43 1.23 5.71
C THR A 62 15.68 1.10 4.21
N LEU A 63 14.66 0.70 3.46
CA LEU A 63 14.68 0.63 2.01
C LEU A 63 14.92 2.00 1.37
N MET A 64 14.20 3.04 1.81
CA MET A 64 14.37 4.39 1.27
C MET A 64 15.78 4.94 1.52
N LYS A 65 16.37 4.70 2.70
CA LYS A 65 17.77 5.08 2.95
C LYS A 65 18.76 4.41 2.00
N ARG A 66 18.53 3.13 1.66
CA ARG A 66 19.33 2.41 0.67
C ARG A 66 19.20 3.05 -0.71
N ILE A 67 17.99 3.41 -1.11
CA ILE A 67 17.70 4.06 -2.41
C ILE A 67 18.36 5.44 -2.49
N LEU A 68 18.24 6.26 -1.44
CA LEU A 68 18.91 7.57 -1.39
C LEU A 68 20.42 7.43 -1.61
N LYS A 69 21.05 6.43 -0.97
CA LYS A 69 22.47 6.14 -1.15
C LYS A 69 22.79 5.68 -2.58
N GLN A 70 21.97 4.80 -3.17
CA GLN A 70 22.15 4.32 -4.54
C GLN A 70 22.02 5.44 -5.58
N LEU A 71 21.14 6.41 -5.34
CA LEU A 71 20.92 7.56 -6.20
C LEU A 71 21.91 8.72 -5.96
N ASN A 72 22.89 8.54 -5.07
CA ASN A 72 23.86 9.55 -4.64
C ASN A 72 23.20 10.84 -4.10
N LEU A 73 22.11 10.69 -3.36
CA LEU A 73 21.39 11.80 -2.72
C LEU A 73 21.87 11.99 -1.29
N ASP A 74 22.20 13.24 -0.94
CA ASP A 74 22.65 13.60 0.41
C ASP A 74 21.48 13.46 1.42
N PRO A 75 21.56 12.56 2.41
CA PRO A 75 20.51 12.36 3.41
C PRO A 75 20.28 13.58 4.31
N LYS A 76 21.22 14.53 4.36
CA LYS A 76 21.02 15.81 5.07
C LYS A 76 20.11 16.77 4.30
N LYS A 77 20.09 16.68 2.98
CA LYS A 77 19.22 17.48 2.10
C LYS A 77 17.90 16.79 1.81
N TRP A 78 17.93 15.46 1.69
CA TRP A 78 16.79 14.63 1.29
C TRP A 78 16.44 13.66 2.42
N ASN A 79 15.38 13.99 3.16
CA ASN A 79 14.93 13.18 4.28
C ASN A 79 14.05 12.01 3.82
N GLU A 80 14.35 10.80 4.29
CA GLU A 80 13.62 9.59 3.89
C GLU A 80 12.15 9.61 4.31
N ARG A 81 11.81 10.23 5.45
CA ARG A 81 10.43 10.31 5.95
C ARG A 81 9.61 11.26 5.11
N SER A 82 10.17 12.42 4.74
CA SER A 82 9.49 13.39 3.88
C SER A 82 9.19 12.81 2.50
N ILE A 83 10.16 12.11 1.91
CA ILE A 83 9.97 11.44 0.61
C ILE A 83 8.91 10.35 0.72
N LEU A 84 9.00 9.46 1.72
CA LEU A 84 7.99 8.42 1.94
C LEU A 84 6.60 9.00 2.19
N GLY A 85 6.48 10.11 2.92
CA GLY A 85 5.20 10.80 3.12
C GLY A 85 4.62 11.36 1.81
N THR A 86 5.49 11.84 0.92
CA THR A 86 5.06 12.31 -0.42
C THR A 86 4.59 11.15 -1.30
N ILE A 87 5.31 10.03 -1.25
CA ILE A 87 4.93 8.79 -1.96
C ILE A 87 3.59 8.25 -1.42
N SER A 88 3.43 8.22 -0.10
CA SER A 88 2.19 7.78 0.56
C SER A 88 0.99 8.62 0.09
N ASN A 89 1.13 9.95 0.06
CA ASN A 89 0.08 10.83 -0.48
C ASN A 89 -0.21 10.54 -1.96
N ALA A 90 0.83 10.33 -2.78
CA ALA A 90 0.65 9.98 -4.19
C ALA A 90 -0.15 8.67 -4.35
N LYS A 91 0.18 7.64 -3.58
CA LYS A 91 -0.57 6.35 -3.57
C LYS A 91 -2.02 6.52 -3.12
N ASN A 92 -2.27 7.35 -2.10
CA ASN A 92 -3.62 7.66 -1.63
C ASN A 92 -4.45 8.41 -2.70
N ASP A 93 -3.80 9.23 -3.53
CA ASP A 93 -4.40 9.87 -4.71
C ASP A 93 -4.44 8.95 -5.95
N LEU A 94 -4.14 7.65 -5.77
CA LEU A 94 -4.09 6.62 -6.81
C LEU A 94 -3.07 6.90 -7.93
N LEU A 95 -2.03 7.67 -7.61
CA LEU A 95 -0.98 8.08 -8.52
C LEU A 95 0.24 7.15 -8.37
N ASP A 96 0.54 6.41 -9.44
CA ASP A 96 1.67 5.48 -9.47
C ASP A 96 3.00 6.15 -9.81
N GLU A 97 4.07 5.36 -9.82
CA GLU A 97 5.41 5.89 -10.04
C GLU A 97 5.54 6.62 -11.39
N LYS A 98 4.79 6.17 -12.41
CA LYS A 98 4.79 6.77 -13.75
C LYS A 98 3.93 8.03 -13.82
N GLY A 99 2.74 7.99 -13.22
CA GLY A 99 1.83 9.13 -13.14
C GLY A 99 2.43 10.27 -12.32
N TYR A 100 3.10 9.95 -11.22
CA TYR A 100 3.80 10.94 -10.40
C TYR A 100 4.99 11.53 -11.16
N GLU A 101 5.79 10.70 -11.86
CA GLU A 101 6.89 11.16 -12.72
C GLU A 101 6.40 12.13 -13.80
N ALA A 102 5.22 11.88 -14.40
CA ALA A 102 4.65 12.75 -15.43
C ALA A 102 4.18 14.12 -14.92
N GLN A 103 3.84 14.24 -13.63
CA GLN A 103 3.36 15.48 -13.01
C GLN A 103 4.46 16.26 -12.27
N ALA A 104 5.64 15.66 -12.10
CA ALA A 104 6.75 16.25 -11.34
C ALA A 104 7.35 17.47 -12.07
N ALA A 105 7.06 18.67 -11.56
CA ALA A 105 7.47 19.92 -12.19
C ALA A 105 8.71 20.57 -11.54
N ASP A 106 8.83 20.48 -10.22
CA ASP A 106 9.88 21.14 -9.45
C ASP A 106 11.00 20.16 -9.04
N MET A 107 12.13 20.70 -8.57
CA MET A 107 13.29 19.89 -8.20
C MET A 107 12.96 18.84 -7.13
N TYR A 108 12.13 19.16 -6.13
CA TYR A 108 11.77 18.23 -5.09
C TYR A 108 10.91 17.10 -5.65
N SER A 109 9.86 17.42 -6.40
CA SER A 109 8.99 16.38 -7.00
C SER A 109 9.75 15.48 -7.99
N GLN A 110 10.71 16.01 -8.77
CA GLN A 110 11.54 15.18 -9.66
C GLN A 110 12.43 14.20 -8.88
N ILE A 111 12.99 14.64 -7.74
CA ILE A 111 13.76 13.73 -6.88
C ILE A 111 12.85 12.68 -6.24
N VAL A 112 11.67 13.06 -5.77
CA VAL A 112 10.68 12.11 -5.24
C VAL A 112 10.28 11.11 -6.32
N ALA A 113 10.05 11.52 -7.57
CA ALA A 113 9.71 10.62 -8.68
C ALA A 113 10.78 9.55 -8.91
N ARG A 114 12.06 9.97 -8.92
CA ARG A 114 13.20 9.03 -9.03
C ARG A 114 13.25 8.04 -7.87
N CYS A 115 13.06 8.53 -6.65
CA CYS A 115 13.02 7.70 -5.45
C CYS A 115 11.82 6.74 -5.47
N TYR A 116 10.64 7.21 -5.89
CA TYR A 116 9.42 6.42 -5.94
C TYR A 116 9.54 5.28 -6.95
N LYS A 117 10.05 5.57 -8.15
CA LYS A 117 10.32 4.54 -9.16
C LYS A 117 11.23 3.43 -8.64
N ALA A 118 12.38 3.80 -8.06
CA ALA A 118 13.32 2.84 -7.48
C ALA A 118 12.71 2.07 -6.29
N TYR A 119 11.90 2.75 -5.48
CA TYR A 119 11.20 2.15 -4.34
C TYR A 119 10.19 1.10 -4.78
N GLN A 120 9.33 1.43 -5.74
CA GLN A 120 8.31 0.51 -6.24
C GLN A 120 8.93 -0.68 -6.98
N GLU A 121 10.05 -0.47 -7.68
CA GLU A 121 10.81 -1.54 -8.33
C GLU A 121 11.39 -2.54 -7.31
N GLU A 122 11.98 -2.05 -6.23
CA GLU A 122 12.53 -2.89 -5.16
C GLU A 122 11.44 -3.64 -4.38
N LEU A 123 10.29 -3.00 -4.13
CA LEU A 123 9.12 -3.67 -3.55
C LEU A 123 8.63 -4.81 -4.46
N ARG A 124 8.42 -4.53 -5.75
CA ARG A 124 7.97 -5.52 -6.74
C ARG A 124 8.95 -6.69 -6.84
N ARG A 125 10.26 -6.40 -6.88
CA ARG A 125 11.32 -7.43 -6.93
C ARG A 125 11.34 -8.31 -5.69
N SER A 126 10.97 -7.77 -4.53
CA SER A 126 10.92 -8.50 -3.26
C SER A 126 9.56 -9.17 -3.01
N GLU A 127 8.66 -9.17 -4.01
CA GLU A 127 7.26 -9.60 -3.86
C GLU A 127 6.61 -8.98 -2.62
N ALA A 128 6.79 -7.67 -2.46
CA ALA A 128 6.41 -6.93 -1.29
C ALA A 128 5.43 -5.79 -1.65
N LEU A 129 4.52 -5.48 -0.73
CA LEU A 129 3.60 -4.35 -0.79
C LEU A 129 3.72 -3.55 0.50
N ASP A 130 3.60 -2.23 0.43
CA ASP A 130 3.39 -1.41 1.62
C ASP A 130 1.90 -1.27 1.97
N PHE A 131 1.59 -0.51 3.02
CA PHE A 131 0.20 -0.34 3.46
C PHE A 131 -0.66 0.40 2.43
N ASP A 132 -0.12 1.43 1.78
CA ASP A 132 -0.86 2.24 0.80
C ASP A 132 -1.09 1.45 -0.50
N ASP A 133 -0.13 0.59 -0.88
CA ASP A 133 -0.26 -0.35 -1.99
C ASP A 133 -1.46 -1.29 -1.81
N LEU A 134 -1.79 -1.70 -0.59
CA LEU A 134 -2.91 -2.63 -0.36
C LEU A 134 -4.21 -2.06 -0.94
N ILE A 135 -4.45 -0.77 -0.73
CA ILE A 135 -5.66 -0.11 -1.22
C ILE A 135 -5.54 0.13 -2.72
N MET A 136 -4.44 0.74 -3.16
CA MET A 136 -4.21 1.11 -4.56
C MET A 136 -4.22 -0.10 -5.50
N MET A 137 -3.58 -1.21 -5.12
CA MET A 137 -3.54 -2.44 -5.92
C MET A 137 -4.89 -3.16 -5.92
N THR A 138 -5.66 -3.08 -4.84
CA THR A 138 -7.02 -3.65 -4.82
C THR A 138 -7.93 -2.91 -5.80
N LEU A 139 -7.81 -1.58 -5.89
CA LEU A 139 -8.58 -0.81 -6.87
C LEU A 139 -8.15 -1.14 -8.31
N ARG A 140 -6.84 -1.23 -8.55
CA ARG A 140 -6.32 -1.67 -9.87
C ARG A 140 -6.80 -3.04 -10.29
N LEU A 141 -6.88 -3.97 -9.33
CA LEU A 141 -7.42 -5.31 -9.56
C LEU A 141 -8.86 -5.22 -10.06
N PHE A 142 -9.70 -4.44 -9.40
CA PHE A 142 -11.09 -4.26 -9.81
C PHE A 142 -11.25 -3.55 -11.15
N ASP A 143 -10.45 -2.51 -11.41
CA ASP A 143 -10.49 -1.79 -12.70
C ASP A 143 -10.06 -2.69 -13.87
N SER A 144 -9.06 -3.55 -13.65
CA SER A 144 -8.49 -4.39 -14.70
C SER A 144 -9.24 -5.72 -14.88
N ASN A 145 -9.97 -6.18 -13.86
CA ASN A 145 -10.69 -7.45 -13.86
C ASN A 145 -12.09 -7.25 -13.28
N PRO A 146 -13.04 -6.72 -14.07
CA PRO A 146 -14.41 -6.50 -13.62
C PRO A 146 -15.10 -7.76 -13.11
N ASP A 147 -14.70 -8.94 -13.61
CA ASP A 147 -15.23 -10.24 -13.17
C ASP A 147 -14.87 -10.58 -11.72
N VAL A 148 -13.80 -9.99 -11.16
CA VAL A 148 -13.44 -10.13 -9.74
C VAL A 148 -14.41 -9.35 -8.84
N LEU A 149 -15.11 -8.35 -9.38
CA LEU A 149 -16.13 -7.58 -8.69
C LEU A 149 -17.50 -8.31 -8.64
N ALA A 150 -17.70 -9.31 -9.50
CA ALA A 150 -19.00 -9.97 -9.75
C ALA A 150 -19.39 -11.03 -8.71
#